data_AF-A0A4V2U5S8-F1
#
_entry.id   AF-A0A4V2U5S8-F1
#
_cell.length_a   1.000
_cell.length_b   1.000
_cell.length_c   1.000
_cell.angle_alpha   90.00
_cell.angle_beta   90.00
_cell.angle_gamma   90.00
#
_symmetry.space_group_name_H-M   'P 1'
#
loop_
_entity.id
_entity.type
_entity.pdbx_description
1 polymer ?
#
loop_
_entity_poly.entity_id
_entity_poly.type
_entity_poly.pdbx_seq_one_letter_code
_entity_poly.pdbx_strand_id
1 'polypeptide(L)'
;MANGRPGDHPYTDITTHGENLFGMGIDEQVRQLHKAGGADLRWLVSDIIMNWPLVDYKPVQPERLVSVLTSLKRYVEASGIRVG
;
A
#
# COMPACT_ATOMS: atom_id res chain seq x y z
N MET A 1 -16.07 12.93 5.34
CA MET A 1 -14.95 12.41 6.15
C MET A 1 -15.09 10.90 6.17
N ALA A 2 -14.01 10.15 5.93
CA ALA A 2 -13.97 8.71 6.16
C ALA A 2 -14.34 8.45 7.63
N ASN A 3 -15.28 7.55 7.86
CA ASN A 3 -15.94 7.31 9.14
C ASN A 3 -15.31 6.13 9.91
N GLY A 4 -14.10 5.73 9.52
CA GLY A 4 -13.31 4.73 10.22
C GLY A 4 -13.92 3.32 10.16
N ARG A 5 -14.81 3.06 9.21
CA ARG A 5 -15.34 1.71 8.97
C ARG A 5 -14.41 0.98 7.98
N PRO A 6 -14.22 -0.35 8.14
CA PRO A 6 -13.62 -1.16 7.09
C PRO A 6 -14.32 -0.90 5.75
N GLY A 7 -13.53 -0.64 4.71
CA GLY A 7 -14.00 -0.27 3.37
C GLY A 7 -13.98 1.24 3.06
N ASP A 8 -13.70 2.11 4.05
CA ASP A 8 -13.56 3.56 3.80
C ASP A 8 -12.21 3.91 3.15
N HIS A 9 -11.18 3.05 3.29
CA HIS A 9 -9.84 3.32 2.78
C HIS A 9 -9.04 2.02 2.56
N PRO A 10 -8.74 1.62 1.30
CA PRO A 10 -8.05 0.35 1.01
C PRO A 10 -6.72 0.17 1.73
N TYR A 11 -5.93 1.25 1.88
CA TYR A 11 -4.71 1.21 2.70
C TYR A 11 -4.99 0.82 4.16
N THR A 12 -5.97 1.45 4.83
CA THR A 12 -6.33 1.14 6.21
C THR A 12 -6.89 -0.29 6.33
N ASP A 13 -7.68 -0.71 5.35
CA ASP A 13 -8.19 -2.08 5.28
C ASP A 13 -7.03 -3.08 5.23
N ILE A 14 -6.02 -2.82 4.41
CA ILE A 14 -4.82 -3.65 4.30
C ILE A 14 -3.94 -3.58 5.56
N THR A 15 -3.62 -2.39 6.07
CA THR A 15 -2.59 -2.22 7.11
C THR A 15 -3.11 -2.36 8.52
N THR A 16 -4.35 -1.94 8.77
CA THR A 16 -4.95 -1.87 10.12
C THR A 16 -5.96 -2.99 10.33
N HIS A 17 -6.87 -3.21 9.39
CA HIS A 17 -7.88 -4.27 9.48
C HIS A 17 -7.34 -5.63 9.01
N GLY A 18 -6.25 -5.60 8.26
CA GLY A 18 -5.55 -6.79 7.81
C GLY A 18 -6.25 -7.53 6.68
N GLU A 19 -7.14 -6.86 5.95
CA GLU A 19 -7.85 -7.42 4.81
C GLU A 19 -6.92 -7.63 3.61
N ASN A 20 -7.24 -8.61 2.77
CA ASN A 20 -6.53 -8.90 1.54
C ASN A 20 -7.38 -8.41 0.35
N LEU A 21 -7.21 -7.14 -0.03
CA LEU A 21 -8.04 -6.48 -1.05
C LEU A 21 -7.53 -6.75 -2.46
N PHE A 22 -6.23 -6.55 -2.69
CA PHE A 22 -5.65 -6.65 -4.03
C PHE A 22 -4.96 -8.00 -4.27
N GLY A 23 -4.80 -8.78 -3.20
CA GLY A 23 -4.16 -10.08 -3.19
C GLY A 23 -2.88 -10.06 -2.35
N MET A 24 -2.56 -11.21 -1.75
CA MET A 24 -1.50 -11.34 -0.73
C MET A 24 -0.17 -10.68 -1.11
N GLY A 25 0.24 -10.72 -2.39
CA GLY A 25 1.51 -10.13 -2.83
C GLY A 25 1.56 -8.59 -2.75
N ILE A 26 0.50 -7.90 -3.21
CA ILE A 26 0.44 -6.43 -3.18
C ILE A 26 0.19 -5.97 -1.75
N ASP A 27 -0.76 -6.61 -1.07
CA ASP A 27 -1.18 -6.22 0.28
C ASP A 27 -0.02 -6.39 1.28
N GLU A 28 0.79 -7.43 1.12
CA GLU A 28 1.99 -7.62 1.96
C GLU A 28 3.04 -6.54 1.70
N GLN A 29 3.30 -6.15 0.44
CA GLN A 29 4.23 -5.05 0.16
C GLN A 29 3.77 -3.73 0.80
N VAL A 30 2.46 -3.45 0.75
CA VAL A 30 1.87 -2.28 1.42
C VAL A 30 2.10 -2.34 2.93
N ARG A 31 1.88 -3.51 3.56
CA ARG A 31 2.15 -3.71 5.00
C ARG A 31 3.63 -3.54 5.35
N GLN A 32 4.53 -4.08 4.54
CA GLN A 32 5.98 -3.96 4.74
C GLN A 32 6.42 -2.51 4.70
N LEU A 33 5.99 -1.76 3.67
CA LEU A 33 6.27 -0.33 3.54
C LEU A 33 5.65 0.49 4.68
N HIS A 34 4.43 0.16 5.10
CA HIS A 34 3.77 0.80 6.25
C HIS A 34 4.57 0.62 7.55
N LYS A 35 5.03 -0.61 7.82
CA LYS A 35 5.80 -0.95 9.03
C LYS A 35 7.18 -0.29 9.05
N ALA A 36 7.86 -0.27 7.89
CA ALA A 36 9.21 0.27 7.77
C ALA A 36 9.25 1.80 7.75
N GLY A 37 8.19 2.44 7.24
CA GLY A 37 8.14 3.88 7.01
C GLY A 37 7.77 4.73 8.22
N GLY A 38 8.39 5.92 8.26
CA GLY A 38 7.84 7.06 9.01
C GLY A 38 6.56 7.61 8.36
N ALA A 39 6.00 8.68 8.94
CA ALA A 39 4.73 9.25 8.50
C ALA A 39 4.69 9.54 7.00
N ASP A 40 5.74 10.14 6.44
CA ASP A 40 5.78 10.55 5.03
C ASP A 40 5.69 9.36 4.06
N LEU A 41 6.39 8.26 4.35
CA LEU A 41 6.30 7.05 3.53
C LEU A 41 4.90 6.43 3.61
N ARG A 42 4.28 6.44 4.80
CA ARG A 42 2.91 5.95 4.96
C ARG A 42 1.92 6.78 4.16
N TRP A 43 2.05 8.11 4.19
CA TRP A 43 1.24 9.01 3.38
C TRP A 43 1.42 8.75 1.89
N LEU A 44 2.65 8.61 1.42
CA LEU A 44 2.93 8.34 0.00
C LEU A 44 2.33 7.00 -0.46
N VAL A 45 2.51 5.92 0.32
CA VAL A 45 1.93 4.61 -0.03
C VAL A 45 0.41 4.68 0.00
N SER A 46 -0.16 5.36 1.00
CA SER A 46 -1.61 5.58 1.10
C SER A 46 -2.14 6.31 -0.14
N ASP A 47 -1.46 7.37 -0.58
CA ASP A 47 -1.83 8.17 -1.76
C ASP A 47 -1.77 7.35 -3.05
N ILE A 48 -0.70 6.56 -3.24
CA ILE A 48 -0.58 5.64 -4.37
C ILE A 48 -1.76 4.66 -4.41
N ILE A 49 -2.10 4.05 -3.27
CA ILE A 49 -3.16 3.04 -3.18
C ILE A 49 -4.55 3.65 -3.39
N MET A 50 -4.81 4.83 -2.82
CA MET A 50 -6.10 5.51 -2.94
C MET A 50 -6.40 5.98 -4.36
N ASN A 51 -5.38 6.45 -5.06
CA ASN A 51 -5.54 6.99 -6.39
C ASN A 51 -5.27 5.95 -7.49
N TRP A 52 -4.97 4.71 -7.12
CA TRP A 52 -4.82 3.66 -8.11
C TRP A 52 -6.18 3.30 -8.72
N PRO A 53 -6.30 3.23 -10.06
CA PRO A 53 -7.56 2.86 -10.70
C PRO A 53 -8.01 1.46 -10.30
N LEU A 54 -9.27 1.32 -9.87
CA LEU A 54 -9.89 0.04 -9.48
C LEU A 54 -11.08 -0.30 -10.38
N VAL A 55 -11.27 -1.59 -10.67
CA VAL A 55 -12.48 -2.15 -11.28
C VAL A 55 -12.92 -3.35 -10.43
N ASP A 56 -14.15 -3.32 -9.92
CA ASP A 56 -14.69 -4.34 -9.01
C ASP A 56 -13.75 -4.69 -7.84
N TYR A 57 -13.23 -3.64 -7.17
CA TYR A 57 -12.27 -3.74 -6.06
C TYR A 57 -10.92 -4.37 -6.43
N LYS A 58 -10.62 -4.56 -7.73
CA LYS A 58 -9.33 -5.04 -8.20
C LYS A 58 -8.54 -3.91 -8.82
N PRO A 59 -7.23 -3.82 -8.57
CA PRO A 59 -6.40 -2.79 -9.18
C PRO A 59 -6.31 -3.05 -10.69
N VAL A 60 -6.52 -2.00 -11.48
CA VAL A 60 -6.23 -2.01 -12.90
C VAL A 60 -4.73 -2.07 -13.07
N GLN A 61 -4.22 -3.00 -13.89
CA GLN A 61 -2.79 -3.21 -14.11
C GLN A 61 -2.03 -3.49 -12.79
N PRO A 62 -2.37 -4.58 -12.08
CA PRO A 62 -1.74 -4.95 -10.80
C PRO A 62 -0.21 -5.05 -10.90
N GLU A 63 0.31 -5.48 -12.04
CA GLU A 63 1.74 -5.58 -12.31
C GLU A 63 2.46 -4.22 -12.26
N ARG A 64 1.79 -3.14 -12.68
CA ARG A 64 2.33 -1.79 -12.58
C ARG A 64 2.33 -1.30 -11.14
N LEU A 65 1.27 -1.59 -10.38
CA LEU A 65 1.21 -1.28 -8.96
C LEU A 65 2.36 -1.98 -8.21
N VAL A 66 2.57 -3.27 -8.47
CA VAL A 66 3.70 -4.03 -7.92
C VAL A 66 5.05 -3.40 -8.31
N SER A 67 5.21 -2.98 -9.56
CA SER A 67 6.45 -2.34 -10.02
C SER A 67 6.72 -1.01 -9.29
N VAL A 68 5.69 -0.20 -9.06
CA VAL A 68 5.78 1.06 -8.31
C VAL A 68 6.16 0.79 -6.86
N LEU A 69 5.44 -0.12 -6.17
CA LEU A 69 5.70 -0.47 -4.78
C LEU A 69 7.09 -1.10 -4.60
N THR A 70 7.54 -1.92 -5.56
CA THR A 70 8.89 -2.50 -5.58
C THR A 70 9.96 -1.42 -5.74
N SER A 71 9.73 -0.45 -6.63
CA SER A 71 10.67 0.66 -6.85
C SER A 71 10.75 1.55 -5.60
N LEU A 72 9.62 1.82 -4.96
CA LEU A 72 9.55 2.54 -3.70
C LEU A 72 10.28 1.80 -2.58
N LYS A 73 10.06 0.48 -2.43
CA LYS A 73 10.79 -0.37 -1.46
C LYS A 73 12.30 -0.26 -1.65
N ARG A 74 12.80 -0.41 -2.88
CA ARG A 74 14.23 -0.27 -3.19
C ARG A 74 14.79 1.11 -2.86
N TYR A 75 14.02 2.17 -3.14
CA TYR A 75 14.44 3.54 -2.82
C TYR A 75 14.55 3.77 -1.30
N VAL A 76 13.58 3.26 -0.54
CA VAL A 76 13.55 3.34 0.92
C VAL A 76 14.72 2.56 1.53
N GLU A 77 15.00 1.36 1.01
CA GLU A 77 16.15 0.54 1.40
C GLU A 77 17.48 1.23 1.09
N ALA A 78 17.62 1.83 -0.10
CA ALA A 78 18.80 2.61 -0.47
C ALA A 78 19.01 3.84 0.43
N SER A 79 17.94 4.37 1.02
CA SER A 79 17.98 5.47 1.99
C SER A 79 18.35 5.01 3.41
N GLY A 80 18.65 3.71 3.61
CA GLY A 80 19.07 3.14 4.89
C GLY A 80 17.93 2.60 5.76
N ILE A 81 16.69 2.64 5.29
CA ILE A 81 15.50 2.14 6.01
C ILE A 81 15.24 0.70 5.58
N ARG A 82 15.30 -0.26 6.52
CA ARG A 82 15.02 -1.68 6.20
C ARG A 82 13.53 -1.92 6.01
N VAL A 83 13.16 -2.43 4.84
CA VAL A 83 11.80 -2.88 4.54
C VAL A 83 11.80 -4.42 4.57
N GLY A 84 11.21 -5.00 5.63
CA GLY A 84 11.13 -6.45 5.84
C GLY A 84 10.37 -7.19 4.73
#